data_AF-A0A8G2C1R5-F1
#
_entry.id   AF-A0A8G2C1R5-F1
#
_cell.length_a   1.000
_cell.length_b   1.000
_cell.length_c   1.000
_cell.angle_alpha   90.00
_cell.angle_beta   90.00
_cell.angle_gamma   90.00
#
_symmetry.space_group_name_H-M   'P 1'
#
loop_
_entity.id
_entity.type
_entity.pdbx_description
1 polymer ?
#
loop_
_entity_poly.entity_id
_entity_poly.type
_entity_poly.pdbx_seq_one_letter_code
_entity_poly.pdbx_strand_id
1 'polypeptide(L)'
;MPLVSEHYASRPPLVEADWLVRAVTVADWRAAGVGKRVSFARRFEDIAARNPDNPGKVRQAAAMVNEVRDSFLEWARDMATERRPLPWVFCDVDNTLIRPGDGLSDANKTAVKAYVAAGGAFSVATGKHPLSIAPLVLQLGLNTTQVAGNGSCLLDRNGITVLDELRGTEEALRSALESRGLPIAVYRPQGIETGGLWPASLDEIFDRYGEIRPTRTRLPGAALKILCIVDGDDLRREDELRLLAAELGVDCCRSDRHFLEFLPKRGNKGQAARTVMERAQWPVLHSLAVGDTENDELLFALCGACAAVANAGEWTRRGADWTIGQCADSGVGVFLDRLRLGLGWAGLRSDMTF
;
A
#
# COMPACT_ATOMS: atom_id res chain seq x y z
N MET A 1 -8.66 33.15 15.65
CA MET A 1 -7.55 32.48 14.96
C MET A 1 -7.71 32.77 13.47
N PRO A 2 -6.65 33.14 12.74
CA PRO A 2 -6.76 33.32 11.30
C PRO A 2 -7.31 32.03 10.70
N LEU A 3 -8.16 32.14 9.67
CA LEU A 3 -8.59 30.96 8.93
C LEU A 3 -7.32 30.31 8.34
N VAL A 4 -7.22 28.98 8.34
CA VAL A 4 -6.07 28.26 7.76
C VAL A 4 -5.74 28.77 6.34
N SER A 5 -6.76 29.23 5.60
CA SER A 5 -6.64 29.90 4.30
C SER A 5 -5.80 31.18 4.30
N GLU A 6 -5.88 32.01 5.35
CA GLU A 6 -5.12 33.27 5.47
C GLU A 6 -3.64 33.00 5.75
N HIS A 7 -3.33 31.90 6.46
CA HIS A 7 -1.95 31.48 6.72
C HIS A 7 -1.27 30.89 5.47
N TYR A 8 -2.02 30.25 4.56
CA TYR A 8 -1.49 29.81 3.26
C TYR A 8 -1.29 30.98 2.29
N ALA A 9 -2.17 31.98 2.30
CA ALA A 9 -2.06 33.16 1.44
C ALA A 9 -0.89 34.08 1.80
N SER A 10 -0.39 34.01 3.04
CA SER A 10 0.73 34.84 3.53
C SER A 10 2.10 34.19 3.43
N ARG A 11 2.22 32.96 2.89
CA ARG A 11 3.53 32.30 2.76
C ARG A 11 4.28 32.88 1.55
N PRO A 12 5.57 33.24 1.69
CA PRO A 12 6.40 33.55 0.53
C PRO A 12 6.45 32.32 -0.40
N PRO A 13 6.57 32.51 -1.72
CA PRO A 13 6.73 31.42 -2.69
C PRO A 13 7.81 30.44 -2.23
N LEU A 14 7.60 29.13 -2.37
CA LEU A 14 8.49 28.09 -1.82
C LEU A 14 9.93 28.16 -2.37
N VAL A 15 10.14 28.94 -3.43
CA VAL A 15 11.42 29.20 -4.09
C VAL A 15 12.53 29.67 -3.13
N GLU A 16 12.20 30.43 -2.07
CA GLU A 16 13.18 30.97 -1.10
C GLU A 16 13.15 30.29 0.28
N ALA A 17 12.29 29.29 0.50
CA ALA A 17 12.14 28.69 1.83
C ALA A 17 13.32 27.76 2.21
N ASP A 18 13.75 27.79 3.48
CA ASP A 18 14.70 26.83 4.08
C ASP A 18 14.21 25.38 3.88
N TRP A 19 15.13 24.43 3.71
CA TRP A 19 14.81 23.00 3.54
C TRP A 19 13.91 22.45 4.66
N LEU A 20 14.06 22.94 5.90
CA LEU A 20 13.21 22.53 7.01
C LEU A 20 11.77 23.02 6.82
N VAL A 21 11.58 24.23 6.30
CA VAL A 21 10.26 24.80 6.01
C VAL A 21 9.60 24.07 4.83
N ARG A 22 10.39 23.67 3.82
CA ARG A 22 9.91 22.84 2.70
C ARG A 22 9.48 21.45 3.18
N ALA A 23 10.31 20.79 3.99
CA ALA A 23 10.03 19.46 4.54
C ALA A 23 8.82 19.46 5.49
N VAL A 24 8.68 20.48 6.34
CA VAL A 24 7.50 20.66 7.21
C VAL A 24 6.26 20.94 6.37
N THR A 25 6.36 21.76 5.33
CA THR A 25 5.23 22.03 4.42
C THR A 25 4.79 20.76 3.67
N VAL A 26 5.73 19.93 3.22
CA VAL A 26 5.42 18.61 2.62
C VAL A 26 4.72 17.70 3.63
N ALA A 27 5.22 17.62 4.87
CA ALA A 27 4.62 16.81 5.93
C ALA A 27 3.20 17.29 6.30
N ASP A 28 3.00 18.60 6.38
CA ASP A 28 1.70 19.23 6.63
C ASP A 28 0.72 19.01 5.46
N TRP A 29 1.21 19.11 4.22
CA TRP A 29 0.39 18.87 3.03
C TRP A 29 -0.13 17.45 2.94
N ARG A 30 0.71 16.51 3.36
CA ARG A 30 0.35 15.10 3.43
C ARG A 30 -0.42 14.75 4.70
N ALA A 31 -0.64 15.68 5.63
CA ALA A 31 -1.53 15.48 6.76
C ALA A 31 -2.96 15.90 6.38
N ALA A 32 -3.91 14.96 6.45
CA ALA A 32 -5.32 15.31 6.52
C ALA A 32 -5.56 16.09 7.82
N GLY A 33 -6.59 16.95 7.86
CA GLY A 33 -6.89 17.87 8.97
C GLY A 33 -7.14 17.22 10.34
N VAL A 34 -6.93 15.90 10.47
CA VAL A 34 -6.96 15.14 11.72
C VAL A 34 -5.95 13.98 11.61
N GLY A 35 -4.66 14.23 11.87
CA GLY A 35 -3.64 13.22 12.24
C GLY A 35 -3.34 12.05 11.27
N LYS A 36 -3.99 11.94 10.12
CA LYS A 36 -3.79 10.86 9.15
C LYS A 36 -2.95 11.35 7.98
N ARG A 37 -1.91 10.60 7.61
CA ARG A 37 -1.13 10.88 6.40
C ARG A 37 -1.92 10.43 5.16
N VAL A 38 -1.71 11.10 4.04
CA VAL A 38 -2.22 10.78 2.70
C VAL A 38 -1.13 11.05 1.65
N SER A 39 -1.31 10.55 0.42
CA SER A 39 -0.46 10.92 -0.73
C SER A 39 -0.80 12.33 -1.23
N PHE A 40 0.04 12.89 -2.09
CA PHE A 40 -0.24 14.20 -2.71
C PHE A 40 -1.50 14.16 -3.58
N ALA A 41 -1.65 13.10 -4.38
CA ALA A 41 -2.81 12.95 -5.25
C ALA A 41 -4.11 12.76 -4.45
N ARG A 42 -4.06 11.96 -3.38
CA ARG A 42 -5.19 11.81 -2.43
C ARG A 42 -5.58 13.15 -1.78
N ARG A 43 -4.60 13.97 -1.44
CA ARG A 43 -4.86 15.30 -0.87
C ARG A 43 -5.57 16.20 -1.86
N PHE A 44 -5.19 16.17 -3.13
CA PHE A 44 -5.87 16.90 -4.19
C PHE A 44 -7.33 16.45 -4.32
N GLU A 45 -7.58 15.13 -4.36
CA GLU A 45 -8.91 14.54 -4.42
C GLU A 45 -9.80 14.99 -3.26
N ASP A 46 -9.29 14.96 -2.03
CA ASP A 46 -10.03 15.41 -0.85
C ASP A 46 -10.39 16.91 -0.93
N ILE A 47 -9.51 17.75 -1.48
CA ILE A 47 -9.79 19.18 -1.68
C ILE A 47 -10.84 19.37 -2.77
N ALA A 48 -10.71 18.67 -3.89
CA ALA A 48 -11.67 18.73 -5.00
C ALA A 48 -13.08 18.31 -4.55
N ALA A 49 -13.18 17.18 -3.84
CA ALA A 49 -14.45 16.65 -3.33
C ALA A 49 -15.16 17.59 -2.35
N ARG A 50 -14.42 18.38 -1.57
CA ARG A 50 -14.99 19.37 -0.63
C ARG A 50 -15.37 20.70 -1.29
N ASN A 51 -14.97 20.93 -2.53
CA ASN A 51 -15.16 22.20 -3.23
C ASN A 51 -15.71 22.00 -4.66
N PRO A 52 -16.82 21.23 -4.84
CA PRO A 52 -17.34 20.91 -6.18
C PRO A 52 -17.73 22.15 -6.98
N ASP A 53 -18.23 23.19 -6.31
CA ASP A 53 -18.69 24.43 -6.95
C ASP A 53 -17.63 25.55 -7.00
N ASN A 54 -16.38 25.25 -6.64
CA ASN A 54 -15.29 26.25 -6.64
C ASN A 54 -14.10 25.81 -7.51
N PRO A 55 -14.23 25.85 -8.85
CA PRO A 55 -13.19 25.39 -9.77
C PRO A 55 -11.91 26.23 -9.68
N GLY A 56 -12.00 27.49 -9.22
CA GLY A 56 -10.81 28.32 -8.96
C GLY A 56 -9.94 27.76 -7.84
N LYS A 57 -10.56 27.37 -6.71
CA LYS A 57 -9.87 26.74 -5.59
C LYS A 57 -9.30 25.36 -5.95
N VAL A 58 -10.01 24.58 -6.77
CA VAL A 58 -9.49 23.29 -7.25
C VAL A 58 -8.25 23.49 -8.13
N ARG A 59 -8.25 24.46 -9.06
CA ARG A 59 -7.07 24.79 -9.88
C ARG A 59 -5.89 25.25 -9.02
N GLN A 60 -6.13 26.10 -8.03
CA GLN A 60 -5.08 26.54 -7.09
C GLN A 60 -4.52 25.37 -6.27
N ALA A 61 -5.37 24.47 -5.81
CA ALA A 61 -4.94 23.27 -5.11
C ALA A 61 -4.09 22.35 -5.99
N ALA A 62 -4.46 22.17 -7.27
CA ALA A 62 -3.66 21.40 -8.22
C ALA A 62 -2.26 22.00 -8.40
N ALA A 63 -2.17 23.31 -8.64
CA ALA A 63 -0.90 24.01 -8.81
C ALA A 63 -0.01 23.86 -7.56
N MET A 64 -0.58 24.07 -6.37
CA MET A 64 0.13 23.97 -5.11
C MET A 64 0.57 22.53 -4.79
N VAL A 65 -0.26 21.53 -5.09
CA VAL A 65 0.13 20.11 -4.93
C VAL A 65 1.32 19.77 -5.82
N ASN A 66 1.33 20.24 -7.07
CA ASN A 66 2.45 20.03 -7.99
C ASN A 66 3.72 20.74 -7.50
N GLU A 67 3.62 22.01 -7.09
CA GLU A 67 4.76 22.77 -6.56
C GLU A 67 5.40 22.09 -5.34
N VAL A 68 4.58 21.59 -4.41
CA VAL A 68 5.06 20.88 -3.22
C VAL A 68 5.68 19.52 -3.60
N ARG A 69 5.10 18.82 -4.58
CA ARG A 69 5.66 17.56 -5.10
C ARG A 69 7.01 17.79 -5.78
N ASP A 70 7.12 18.81 -6.62
CA ASP A 70 8.38 19.17 -7.29
C ASP A 70 9.44 19.54 -6.28
N SER A 71 9.09 20.34 -5.27
CA SER A 71 9.98 20.67 -4.15
C SER A 71 10.44 19.42 -3.38
N PHE A 72 9.53 18.44 -3.18
CA PHE A 72 9.90 17.16 -2.57
C PHE A 72 10.86 16.36 -3.46
N LEU A 73 10.62 16.29 -4.77
CA LEU A 73 11.49 15.57 -5.70
C LEU A 73 12.87 16.23 -5.79
N GLU A 74 12.96 17.55 -5.82
CA GLU A 74 14.21 18.30 -5.73
C GLU A 74 14.97 17.97 -4.45
N TRP A 75 14.29 18.06 -3.30
CA TRP A 75 14.88 17.67 -2.02
C TRP A 75 15.34 16.21 -2.00
N ALA A 76 14.54 15.30 -2.55
CA ALA A 76 14.88 13.87 -2.60
C ALA A 76 16.10 13.62 -3.50
N ARG A 77 16.24 14.39 -4.59
CA ARG A 77 17.44 14.39 -5.46
C ARG A 77 18.67 14.90 -4.72
N ASP A 78 18.56 16.01 -4.01
CA ASP A 78 19.67 16.58 -3.24
C ASP A 78 20.10 15.63 -2.12
N MET A 79 19.14 15.04 -1.40
CA MET A 79 19.38 14.01 -0.39
C MET A 79 19.95 12.71 -0.94
N ALA A 80 19.69 12.38 -2.22
CA ALA A 80 20.21 11.18 -2.86
C ALA A 80 21.74 11.24 -3.07
N THR A 81 22.41 12.34 -2.71
CA THR A 81 23.87 12.47 -2.82
C THR A 81 24.62 11.64 -1.75
N GLU A 82 25.61 10.90 -2.26
CA GLU A 82 26.66 10.07 -1.62
C GLU A 82 26.31 8.77 -0.85
N ARG A 83 25.08 8.48 -0.37
CA ARG A 83 24.86 7.22 0.41
C ARG A 83 23.75 6.26 -0.03
N ARG A 84 22.64 6.73 -0.61
CA ARG A 84 21.51 5.88 -1.05
C ARG A 84 20.81 6.55 -2.25
N PRO A 85 21.23 6.30 -3.49
CA PRO A 85 20.64 6.99 -4.64
C PRO A 85 19.22 6.49 -4.99
N LEU A 86 18.86 5.28 -4.55
CA LEU A 86 17.61 4.62 -4.87
C LEU A 86 16.71 4.46 -3.65
N PRO A 87 15.39 4.72 -3.77
CA PRO A 87 14.45 4.53 -2.67
C PRO A 87 14.27 3.06 -2.28
N TRP A 88 13.76 2.86 -1.07
CA TRP A 88 13.19 1.55 -0.73
C TRP A 88 11.83 1.42 -1.38
N VAL A 89 11.67 0.47 -2.29
CA VAL A 89 10.39 0.18 -2.94
C VAL A 89 9.61 -0.87 -2.15
N PHE A 90 8.39 -0.52 -1.74
CA PHE A 90 7.41 -1.46 -1.20
C PHE A 90 6.37 -1.73 -2.28
N CYS A 91 6.32 -2.96 -2.79
CA CYS A 91 5.51 -3.32 -3.94
C CYS A 91 4.44 -4.34 -3.56
N ASP A 92 3.19 -4.07 -3.87
CA ASP A 92 2.14 -5.08 -3.82
C ASP A 92 2.42 -6.21 -4.83
N VAL A 93 1.77 -7.36 -4.62
CA VAL A 93 1.96 -8.56 -5.43
C VAL A 93 0.85 -8.73 -6.44
N ASP A 94 -0.38 -8.95 -5.99
CA ASP A 94 -1.49 -9.40 -6.84
C ASP A 94 -1.99 -8.25 -7.71
N ASN A 95 -2.11 -8.48 -9.01
CA ASN A 95 -2.45 -7.45 -10.00
C ASN A 95 -1.48 -6.25 -10.05
N THR A 96 -0.38 -6.28 -9.29
CA THR A 96 0.69 -5.27 -9.31
C THR A 96 1.98 -5.83 -9.89
N LEU A 97 2.65 -6.74 -9.16
CA LEU A 97 3.87 -7.41 -9.60
C LEU A 97 3.57 -8.68 -10.42
N ILE A 98 2.49 -9.38 -10.07
CA ILE A 98 2.09 -10.67 -10.65
C ILE A 98 0.57 -10.67 -10.81
N ARG A 99 0.08 -11.07 -11.99
CA ARG A 99 -1.35 -11.30 -12.18
C ARG A 99 -1.76 -12.63 -11.56
N PRO A 100 -2.91 -12.73 -10.89
CA PRO A 100 -3.41 -14.01 -10.41
C PRO A 100 -3.52 -15.02 -11.55
N GLY A 101 -2.92 -16.20 -11.37
CA GLY A 101 -2.82 -17.28 -12.35
C GLY A 101 -1.51 -17.31 -13.13
N ASP A 102 -0.76 -16.21 -13.15
CA ASP A 102 0.51 -16.10 -13.83
C ASP A 102 1.68 -16.41 -12.88
N GLY A 103 2.83 -16.73 -13.46
CA GLY A 103 4.11 -16.72 -12.75
C GLY A 103 4.73 -15.32 -12.72
N LEU A 104 5.71 -15.13 -11.83
CA LEU A 104 6.56 -13.93 -11.87
C LEU A 104 7.25 -13.84 -13.25
N SER A 105 7.05 -12.72 -13.95
CA SER A 105 7.67 -12.52 -15.27
C SER A 105 9.19 -12.39 -15.17
N ASP A 106 9.91 -12.88 -16.19
CA ASP A 106 11.36 -12.74 -16.26
C ASP A 106 11.81 -11.27 -16.31
N ALA A 107 11.00 -10.40 -16.92
CA ALA A 107 11.25 -8.95 -16.95
C ALA A 107 11.18 -8.34 -15.54
N ASN A 108 10.10 -8.58 -14.78
CA ASN A 108 10.00 -8.10 -13.40
C ASN A 108 11.12 -8.69 -12.51
N LYS A 109 11.40 -9.98 -12.65
CA LYS A 109 12.46 -10.66 -11.91
C LYS A 109 13.83 -10.05 -12.18
N THR A 110 14.15 -9.80 -13.45
CA THR A 110 15.43 -9.20 -13.88
C THR A 110 15.54 -7.76 -13.38
N ALA A 111 14.48 -6.96 -13.55
CA ALA A 111 14.46 -5.57 -13.13
C ALA A 111 14.58 -5.41 -11.60
N VAL A 112 13.87 -6.22 -10.80
CA VAL A 112 14.00 -6.19 -9.33
C VAL A 112 15.43 -6.54 -8.91
N LYS A 113 16.03 -7.58 -9.49
CA LYS A 113 17.41 -7.96 -9.19
C LYS A 113 18.41 -6.88 -9.59
N ALA A 114 18.23 -6.28 -10.76
CA ALA A 114 19.08 -5.18 -11.22
C ALA A 114 18.93 -3.92 -10.36
N TYR A 115 17.70 -3.62 -9.90
CA TYR A 115 17.42 -2.52 -8.98
C TYR A 115 18.12 -2.71 -7.64
N VAL A 116 18.02 -3.92 -7.07
CA VAL A 116 18.70 -4.26 -5.81
C VAL A 116 20.21 -4.24 -5.97
N ALA A 117 20.75 -4.77 -7.08
CA ALA A 117 22.18 -4.75 -7.38
C ALA A 117 22.72 -3.32 -7.55
N ALA A 118 21.89 -2.37 -7.99
CA ALA A 118 22.22 -0.94 -8.07
C ALA A 118 22.15 -0.21 -6.72
N GLY A 119 21.90 -0.92 -5.61
CA GLY A 119 21.87 -0.38 -4.25
C GLY A 119 20.48 0.03 -3.77
N GLY A 120 19.43 -0.27 -4.54
CA GLY A 120 18.04 -0.09 -4.09
C GLY A 120 17.63 -1.17 -3.08
N ALA A 121 16.70 -0.83 -2.20
CA ALA A 121 16.02 -1.81 -1.35
C ALA A 121 14.63 -2.12 -1.93
N PHE A 122 14.22 -3.37 -1.89
CA PHE A 122 12.92 -3.80 -2.44
C PHE A 122 12.25 -4.77 -1.47
N SER A 123 11.01 -4.53 -1.11
CA SER A 123 10.19 -5.43 -0.31
C SER A 123 8.82 -5.63 -0.96
N VAL A 124 8.32 -6.85 -0.94
CA VAL A 124 6.90 -7.11 -1.23
C VAL A 124 6.05 -6.70 -0.03
N ALA A 125 4.87 -6.15 -0.30
CA ALA A 125 3.89 -5.76 0.69
C ALA A 125 2.50 -6.25 0.29
N THR A 126 2.06 -7.37 0.86
CA THR A 126 0.90 -8.12 0.36
C THR A 126 -0.07 -8.57 1.45
N GLY A 127 -1.32 -8.78 1.04
CA GLY A 127 -2.35 -9.43 1.84
C GLY A 127 -2.07 -10.91 2.13
N LYS A 128 -1.17 -11.55 1.37
CA LYS A 128 -0.92 -12.99 1.44
C LYS A 128 -0.33 -13.46 2.76
N HIS A 129 -0.49 -14.75 3.04
CA HIS A 129 0.12 -15.39 4.19
C HIS A 129 1.67 -15.38 4.04
N PRO A 130 2.45 -15.18 5.13
CA PRO A 130 3.90 -15.21 5.06
C PRO A 130 4.48 -16.49 4.41
N LEU A 131 3.85 -17.65 4.64
CA LEU A 131 4.28 -18.92 4.04
C LEU A 131 4.11 -18.94 2.51
N SER A 132 3.13 -18.23 1.97
CA SER A 132 2.84 -18.19 0.53
C SER A 132 3.80 -17.30 -0.24
N ILE A 133 4.36 -16.29 0.41
CA ILE A 133 5.26 -15.34 -0.25
C ILE A 133 6.72 -15.79 -0.20
N ALA A 134 7.08 -16.73 0.68
CA ALA A 134 8.45 -17.19 0.83
C ALA A 134 9.10 -17.67 -0.49
N PRO A 135 8.41 -18.44 -1.36
CA PRO A 135 8.95 -18.81 -2.68
C PRO A 135 9.23 -17.59 -3.58
N LEU A 136 8.33 -16.59 -3.59
CA LEU A 136 8.50 -15.37 -4.38
C LEU A 136 9.73 -14.57 -3.93
N VAL A 137 9.90 -14.41 -2.62
CA VAL A 137 11.05 -13.72 -2.01
C VAL A 137 12.37 -14.37 -2.44
N LEU A 138 12.42 -15.71 -2.45
CA LEU A 138 13.58 -16.47 -2.93
C LEU A 138 13.83 -16.28 -4.43
N GLN A 139 12.78 -16.33 -5.26
CA GLN A 139 12.91 -16.15 -6.71
C GLN A 139 13.47 -14.76 -7.08
N LEU A 140 13.02 -13.73 -6.36
CA LEU A 140 13.49 -12.35 -6.49
C LEU A 140 14.88 -12.12 -5.87
N GLY A 141 15.33 -13.02 -4.98
CA GLY A 141 16.62 -12.91 -4.31
C GLY A 141 16.67 -11.79 -3.26
N LEU A 142 15.56 -11.55 -2.57
CA LEU A 142 15.43 -10.46 -1.60
C LEU A 142 15.96 -10.88 -0.22
N ASN A 143 16.74 -9.99 0.40
CA ASN A 143 17.25 -10.13 1.77
C ASN A 143 16.61 -9.15 2.76
N THR A 144 15.74 -8.27 2.26
CA THR A 144 14.98 -7.29 3.03
C THR A 144 13.86 -7.97 3.85
N THR A 145 13.33 -7.25 4.83
CA THR A 145 12.10 -7.66 5.51
C THR A 145 10.89 -7.36 4.63
N GLN A 146 9.99 -8.32 4.51
CA GLN A 146 8.77 -8.26 3.70
C GLN A 146 7.54 -7.98 4.57
N VAL A 147 6.52 -7.38 3.98
CA VAL A 147 5.23 -7.12 4.62
C VAL A 147 4.21 -8.16 4.14
N ALA A 148 3.59 -8.87 5.08
CA ALA A 148 2.65 -9.97 4.80
C ALA A 148 1.40 -9.86 5.71
N GLY A 149 0.37 -10.65 5.42
CA GLY A 149 -0.89 -10.61 6.17
C GLY A 149 -1.52 -9.23 6.19
N ASN A 150 -1.38 -8.50 5.08
CA ASN A 150 -1.80 -7.11 4.90
C ASN A 150 -1.17 -6.12 5.89
N GLY A 151 -0.03 -6.46 6.50
CA GLY A 151 0.65 -5.66 7.52
C GLY A 151 0.56 -6.19 8.94
N SER A 152 -0.18 -7.28 9.17
CA SER A 152 -0.22 -7.95 10.47
C SER A 152 1.04 -8.76 10.76
N CYS A 153 1.86 -9.04 9.74
CA CYS A 153 3.09 -9.82 9.85
C CYS A 153 4.23 -9.23 9.02
N LEU A 154 5.45 -9.50 9.48
CA LEU A 154 6.67 -9.35 8.72
C LEU A 154 7.29 -10.73 8.45
N LEU A 155 7.95 -10.87 7.31
CA LEU A 155 8.74 -12.05 6.97
C LEU A 155 10.17 -11.62 6.67
N ASP A 156 11.14 -12.22 7.36
CA ASP A 156 12.56 -12.09 7.02
C ASP A 156 13.30 -13.43 7.27
N ARG A 157 14.64 -13.40 7.21
CA ARG A 157 15.49 -14.59 7.42
C ARG A 157 15.33 -15.24 8.80
N ASN A 158 14.82 -14.52 9.79
CA ASN A 158 14.55 -15.03 11.13
C ASN A 158 13.15 -15.66 11.23
N GLY A 159 12.36 -15.61 10.15
CA GLY A 159 11.02 -16.16 10.07
C GLY A 159 9.93 -15.10 10.16
N ILE A 160 8.78 -15.50 10.69
CA ILE A 160 7.58 -14.66 10.76
C ILE A 160 7.60 -13.87 12.07
N THR A 161 7.48 -12.54 11.98
CA THR A 161 7.24 -11.66 13.12
C THR A 161 5.81 -11.13 13.06
N VAL A 162 4.98 -11.47 14.04
CA VAL A 162 3.63 -10.92 14.18
C VAL A 162 3.71 -9.50 14.74
N LEU A 163 3.03 -8.55 14.08
CA LEU A 163 2.98 -7.14 14.50
C LEU A 163 1.68 -6.81 15.23
N ASP A 164 0.56 -7.37 14.79
CA ASP A 164 -0.76 -7.12 15.36
C ASP A 164 -1.71 -8.29 15.04
N GLU A 165 -2.76 -8.46 15.83
CA GLU A 165 -3.71 -9.58 15.78
C GLU A 165 -5.11 -9.12 16.22
N LEU A 166 -6.16 -9.80 15.77
CA LEU A 166 -7.57 -9.57 16.13
C LEU A 166 -7.94 -10.06 17.55
N ARG A 167 -7.03 -9.90 18.51
CA ARG A 167 -7.23 -10.37 19.90
C ARG A 167 -8.43 -9.68 20.53
N GLY A 168 -9.38 -10.50 21.00
CA GLY A 168 -10.59 -10.03 21.68
C GLY A 168 -11.74 -9.63 20.74
N THR A 169 -11.51 -9.46 19.44
CA THR A 169 -12.56 -9.13 18.45
C THR A 169 -12.82 -10.24 17.44
N GLU A 170 -11.88 -11.18 17.27
CA GLU A 170 -11.95 -12.30 16.31
C GLU A 170 -13.28 -13.05 16.39
N GLU A 171 -13.68 -13.54 17.56
CA GLU A 171 -14.85 -14.43 17.70
C GLU A 171 -16.16 -13.69 17.38
N ALA A 172 -16.28 -12.43 17.81
CA ALA A 172 -17.44 -11.59 17.50
C ALA A 172 -17.54 -11.31 15.99
N LEU A 173 -16.41 -10.94 15.36
CA LEU A 173 -16.35 -10.70 13.92
C LEU A 173 -16.66 -11.97 13.13
N ARG A 174 -16.01 -13.09 13.47
CA ARG A 174 -16.24 -14.40 12.85
C ARG A 174 -17.71 -14.78 12.91
N SER A 175 -18.30 -14.76 14.11
CA SER A 175 -19.71 -15.11 14.31
C SER A 175 -20.65 -14.21 13.51
N ALA A 176 -20.37 -12.91 13.45
CA ALA A 176 -21.15 -11.95 12.67
C ALA A 176 -21.06 -12.23 11.15
N LEU A 177 -19.89 -12.58 10.62
CA LEU A 177 -19.72 -12.90 9.20
C LEU A 177 -20.37 -14.25 8.84
N GLU A 178 -20.16 -15.28 9.66
CA GLU A 178 -20.68 -16.62 9.43
C GLU A 178 -22.22 -16.66 9.53
N SER A 179 -22.82 -15.93 10.48
CA SER A 179 -24.29 -15.83 10.61
C SER A 179 -24.96 -15.13 9.42
N ARG A 180 -24.20 -14.36 8.63
CA ARG A 180 -24.65 -13.77 7.36
C ARG A 180 -24.45 -14.72 6.17
N GLY A 181 -23.96 -15.94 6.40
CA GLY A 181 -23.69 -16.93 5.36
C GLY A 181 -22.46 -16.62 4.50
N LEU A 182 -21.56 -15.77 4.98
CA LEU A 182 -20.38 -15.35 4.21
C LEU A 182 -19.24 -16.35 4.37
N PRO A 183 -18.60 -16.80 3.27
CA PRO A 183 -17.36 -17.56 3.33
C PRO A 183 -16.23 -16.68 3.85
N ILE A 184 -15.46 -17.18 4.82
CA ILE A 184 -14.32 -16.47 5.37
C ILE A 184 -13.07 -17.36 5.41
N ALA A 185 -11.91 -16.73 5.27
CA ALA A 185 -10.60 -17.32 5.50
C ALA A 185 -9.93 -16.57 6.65
N VAL A 186 -9.65 -17.28 7.75
CA VAL A 186 -9.02 -16.74 8.95
C VAL A 186 -7.53 -17.06 8.89
N TYR A 187 -6.70 -16.03 8.83
CA TYR A 187 -5.26 -16.16 8.72
C TYR A 187 -4.66 -16.25 10.13
N ARG A 188 -3.84 -17.25 10.38
CA ARG A 188 -3.09 -17.45 11.64
C ARG A 188 -1.62 -17.67 11.34
N PRO A 189 -0.67 -17.53 12.28
CA PRO A 189 0.75 -17.68 11.97
C PRO A 189 1.15 -19.02 11.31
N GLN A 190 0.39 -20.11 11.58
CA GLN A 190 0.66 -21.45 11.07
C GLN A 190 -0.06 -21.78 9.76
N GLY A 191 -0.93 -20.90 9.25
CA GLY A 191 -1.69 -21.15 8.04
C GLY A 191 -3.03 -20.44 7.99
N ILE A 192 -3.91 -20.92 7.12
CA ILE A 192 -5.23 -20.33 6.90
C ILE A 192 -6.28 -21.38 7.24
N GLU A 193 -7.31 -20.99 7.99
CA GLU A 193 -8.49 -21.83 8.25
C GLU A 193 -9.72 -21.25 7.56
N THR A 194 -10.61 -22.14 7.11
CA THR A 194 -11.93 -21.75 6.59
C THR A 194 -12.91 -21.45 7.74
N GLY A 195 -13.84 -20.55 7.48
CA GLY A 195 -15.02 -20.33 8.32
C GLY A 195 -16.26 -20.12 7.45
N GLY A 196 -17.43 -20.36 8.04
CA GLY A 196 -18.71 -20.35 7.34
C GLY A 196 -18.86 -21.45 6.28
N LEU A 197 -19.76 -21.23 5.32
CA LEU A 197 -19.91 -22.13 4.17
C LEU A 197 -18.74 -21.89 3.19
N TRP A 198 -17.91 -22.91 2.96
CA TRP A 198 -16.75 -22.81 2.06
C TRP A 198 -16.92 -23.68 0.80
N PRO A 199 -17.32 -23.09 -0.34
CA PRO A 199 -17.38 -23.78 -1.63
C PRO A 199 -16.00 -24.23 -2.10
N ALA A 200 -15.92 -25.40 -2.74
CA ALA A 200 -14.66 -25.93 -3.29
C ALA A 200 -14.03 -25.02 -4.36
N SER A 201 -14.83 -24.22 -5.08
CA SER A 201 -14.32 -23.24 -6.05
C SER A 201 -13.46 -22.15 -5.41
N LEU A 202 -13.59 -21.90 -4.10
CA LEU A 202 -12.71 -20.96 -3.41
C LEU A 202 -11.29 -21.51 -3.26
N ASP A 203 -11.11 -22.83 -3.18
CA ASP A 203 -9.77 -23.43 -3.14
C ASP A 203 -9.02 -23.14 -4.45
N GLU A 204 -9.71 -23.21 -5.60
CA GLU A 204 -9.15 -22.89 -6.92
C GLU A 204 -8.78 -21.40 -7.04
N ILE A 205 -9.53 -20.52 -6.38
CA ILE A 205 -9.19 -19.10 -6.31
C ILE A 205 -7.87 -18.94 -5.53
N PHE A 206 -7.73 -19.57 -4.36
CA PHE A 206 -6.50 -19.48 -3.57
C PHE A 206 -5.29 -19.99 -4.35
N ASP A 207 -5.44 -21.10 -5.08
CA ASP A 207 -4.39 -21.63 -5.96
C ASP A 207 -4.00 -20.65 -7.06
N ARG A 208 -4.99 -20.04 -7.72
CA ARG A 208 -4.75 -19.03 -8.77
C ARG A 208 -3.96 -17.84 -8.23
N TYR A 209 -4.27 -17.41 -7.01
CA TYR A 209 -3.54 -16.34 -6.34
C TYR A 209 -2.19 -16.81 -5.77
N GLY A 210 -1.81 -18.09 -5.86
CA GLY A 210 -0.58 -18.59 -5.24
C GLY A 210 -0.59 -18.50 -3.71
N GLU A 211 -1.77 -18.48 -3.08
CA GLU A 211 -1.95 -18.53 -1.64
C GLU A 211 -1.95 -19.99 -1.16
N ILE A 212 -1.56 -20.25 0.09
CA ILE A 212 -1.70 -21.58 0.66
C ILE A 212 -3.19 -21.92 0.82
N ARG A 213 -3.56 -23.17 0.56
CA ARG A 213 -4.96 -23.59 0.71
C ARG A 213 -5.41 -23.51 2.17
N PRO A 214 -6.60 -22.95 2.44
CA PRO A 214 -7.19 -23.00 3.76
C PRO A 214 -7.52 -24.43 4.21
N THR A 215 -7.38 -24.71 5.50
CA THR A 215 -7.81 -25.96 6.11
C THR A 215 -9.19 -25.82 6.78
N ARG A 216 -9.92 -26.93 6.91
CA ARG A 216 -11.17 -26.99 7.67
C ARG A 216 -10.94 -27.13 9.17
N THR A 217 -9.72 -27.43 9.59
CA THR A 217 -9.35 -27.58 11.00
C THR A 217 -9.00 -26.23 11.59
N ARG A 218 -9.54 -25.91 12.78
CA ARG A 218 -9.14 -24.70 13.52
C ARG A 218 -7.65 -24.78 13.87
N LEU A 219 -6.91 -23.77 13.48
CA LEU A 219 -5.49 -23.61 13.76
C LEU A 219 -5.28 -22.90 15.11
N PRO A 220 -4.13 -23.12 15.79
CA PRO A 220 -3.81 -22.43 17.03
C PRO A 220 -3.42 -20.96 16.80
N GLY A 221 -3.38 -20.18 17.88
CA GLY A 221 -2.99 -18.75 17.83
C GLY A 221 -4.17 -17.82 17.57
N ALA A 222 -3.96 -16.51 17.69
CA ALA A 222 -4.99 -15.51 17.35
C ALA A 222 -5.01 -15.26 15.84
N ALA A 223 -6.14 -14.78 15.32
CA ALA A 223 -6.25 -14.39 13.92
C ALA A 223 -5.39 -13.15 13.65
N LEU A 224 -4.53 -13.24 12.64
CA LEU A 224 -3.78 -12.13 12.06
C LEU A 224 -4.72 -11.18 11.30
N LYS A 225 -5.64 -11.77 10.52
CA LYS A 225 -6.68 -11.09 9.75
C LYS A 225 -7.79 -12.08 9.40
N ILE A 226 -8.93 -11.55 8.97
CA ILE A 226 -10.01 -12.35 8.37
C ILE A 226 -10.30 -11.79 6.98
N LEU A 227 -10.17 -12.64 5.96
CA LEU A 227 -10.62 -12.36 4.61
C LEU A 227 -12.06 -12.85 4.46
N CYS A 228 -12.97 -11.98 4.02
CA CYS A 228 -14.34 -12.30 3.70
C CYS A 228 -14.56 -12.26 2.19
N ILE A 229 -15.24 -13.28 1.66
CA ILE A 229 -15.56 -13.37 0.23
C ILE A 229 -16.89 -12.65 -0.01
N VAL A 230 -16.83 -11.50 -0.68
CA VAL A 230 -17.98 -10.62 -0.93
C VAL A 230 -17.87 -10.04 -2.34
N ASP A 231 -18.94 -10.16 -3.12
CA ASP A 231 -19.00 -9.55 -4.45
C ASP A 231 -18.83 -8.02 -4.37
N GLY A 232 -17.93 -7.46 -5.18
CA GLY A 232 -17.67 -6.03 -5.25
C GLY A 232 -18.86 -5.22 -5.79
N ASP A 233 -19.81 -5.87 -6.46
CA ASP A 233 -21.02 -5.20 -6.95
C ASP A 233 -22.11 -5.07 -5.86
N ASP A 234 -22.00 -5.81 -4.73
CA ASP A 234 -22.96 -5.74 -3.62
C ASP A 234 -22.54 -4.65 -2.61
N LEU A 235 -22.61 -3.40 -3.05
CA LEU A 235 -22.17 -2.22 -2.29
C LEU A 235 -22.91 -2.09 -0.94
N ARG A 236 -24.21 -2.43 -0.91
CA ARG A 236 -25.01 -2.40 0.33
C ARG A 236 -24.42 -3.36 1.38
N ARG A 237 -24.07 -4.58 0.96
CA ARG A 237 -23.47 -5.56 1.86
C ARG A 237 -22.08 -5.10 2.32
N GLU A 238 -21.27 -4.55 1.43
CA GLU A 238 -19.99 -3.98 1.83
C GLU A 238 -20.15 -2.86 2.87
N ASP A 239 -21.09 -1.95 2.69
CA ASP A 239 -21.37 -0.87 3.66
C ASP A 239 -21.76 -1.43 5.04
N GLU A 240 -22.64 -2.44 5.08
CA GLU A 240 -23.01 -3.13 6.32
C GLU A 240 -21.80 -3.77 7.02
N LEU A 241 -20.90 -4.35 6.25
CA LEU A 241 -19.68 -4.99 6.76
C LEU A 241 -18.65 -3.97 7.25
N ARG A 242 -18.53 -2.82 6.59
CA ARG A 242 -17.69 -1.71 7.05
C ARG A 242 -18.23 -1.07 8.32
N LEU A 243 -19.55 -0.95 8.48
CA LEU A 243 -20.17 -0.53 9.73
C LEU A 243 -19.88 -1.52 10.87
N LEU A 244 -20.05 -2.82 10.61
CA LEU A 244 -19.68 -3.87 11.57
C LEU A 244 -18.20 -3.78 11.97
N ALA A 245 -17.29 -3.56 11.01
CA ALA A 245 -15.87 -3.38 11.30
C ALA A 245 -15.63 -2.17 12.24
N ALA A 246 -16.30 -1.05 11.98
CA ALA A 246 -16.21 0.14 12.80
C ALA A 246 -16.74 -0.09 14.23
N GLU A 247 -17.89 -0.76 14.37
CA GLU A 247 -18.49 -1.12 15.66
C GLU A 247 -17.57 -2.03 16.49
N LEU A 248 -16.94 -3.01 15.86
CA LEU A 248 -16.02 -3.93 16.50
C LEU A 248 -14.62 -3.34 16.71
N GLY A 249 -14.37 -2.12 16.26
CA GLY A 249 -13.08 -1.47 16.39
C GLY A 249 -11.97 -2.22 15.63
N VAL A 250 -12.27 -2.77 14.46
CA VAL A 250 -11.30 -3.35 13.51
C VAL A 250 -11.22 -2.48 12.26
N ASP A 251 -10.15 -2.64 11.47
CA ASP A 251 -10.02 -1.98 10.16
C ASP A 251 -10.58 -2.89 9.07
N CYS A 252 -11.08 -2.27 7.99
CA CYS A 252 -11.66 -2.97 6.86
C CYS A 252 -11.21 -2.31 5.56
N CYS A 253 -10.77 -3.12 4.60
CA CYS A 253 -10.33 -2.64 3.28
C CYS A 253 -10.52 -3.73 2.23
N ARG A 254 -10.68 -3.32 0.97
CA ARG A 254 -10.74 -4.21 -0.17
C ARG A 254 -9.34 -4.52 -0.72
N SER A 255 -9.06 -5.80 -0.96
CA SER A 255 -7.78 -6.28 -1.51
C SER A 255 -7.91 -6.89 -2.92
N ASP A 256 -9.13 -7.13 -3.37
CA ASP A 256 -9.48 -7.50 -4.75
C ASP A 256 -10.99 -7.28 -4.94
N ARG A 257 -11.50 -7.41 -6.17
CA ARG A 257 -12.94 -7.33 -6.48
C ARG A 257 -13.80 -8.20 -5.57
N HIS A 258 -13.33 -9.38 -5.17
CA HIS A 258 -14.13 -10.30 -4.33
C HIS A 258 -13.64 -10.42 -2.88
N PHE A 259 -12.61 -9.66 -2.50
CA PHE A 259 -11.92 -9.83 -1.23
C PHE A 259 -12.05 -8.60 -0.34
N LEU A 260 -12.82 -8.76 0.75
CA LEU A 260 -12.94 -7.75 1.80
C LEU A 260 -12.19 -8.23 3.04
N GLU A 261 -11.17 -7.49 3.45
CA GLU A 261 -10.27 -7.84 4.53
C GLU A 261 -10.69 -7.14 5.82
N PHE A 262 -10.56 -7.85 6.94
CA PHE A 262 -10.70 -7.32 8.29
C PHE A 262 -9.38 -7.48 9.03
N LEU A 263 -8.86 -6.36 9.53
CA LEU A 263 -7.52 -6.24 10.08
C LEU A 263 -7.59 -5.68 11.49
N PRO A 264 -6.62 -6.02 12.35
CA PRO A 264 -6.47 -5.30 13.60
C PRO A 264 -6.07 -3.84 13.32
N LYS A 265 -6.36 -2.92 14.25
CA LYS A 265 -6.23 -1.46 14.03
C LYS A 265 -4.85 -0.98 13.60
N ARG A 266 -3.79 -1.76 13.86
CA ARG A 266 -2.41 -1.40 13.51
C ARG A 266 -1.81 -2.36 12.47
N GLY A 267 -2.59 -3.35 12.00
CA GLY A 267 -2.16 -4.39 11.04
C GLY A 267 -2.40 -4.02 9.58
N ASN A 268 -1.93 -2.85 9.14
CA ASN A 268 -2.02 -2.41 7.73
C ASN A 268 -0.63 -2.30 7.06
N LYS A 269 -0.59 -2.39 5.73
CA LYS A 269 0.66 -2.37 4.92
C LYS A 269 1.55 -1.17 5.25
N GLY A 270 0.96 0.00 5.43
CA GLY A 270 1.66 1.22 5.81
C GLY A 270 2.39 1.04 7.15
N GLN A 271 1.67 0.77 8.23
CA GLN A 271 2.28 0.65 9.56
C GLN A 271 3.37 -0.44 9.63
N ALA A 272 3.20 -1.53 8.89
CA ALA A 272 4.21 -2.57 8.75
C ALA A 272 5.46 -2.07 7.99
N ALA A 273 5.29 -1.40 6.86
CA ALA A 273 6.39 -0.79 6.10
C ALA A 273 7.14 0.27 6.94
N ARG A 274 6.42 1.06 7.76
CA ARG A 274 7.06 1.98 8.74
C ARG A 274 7.97 1.20 9.69
N THR A 275 7.47 0.11 10.26
CA THR A 275 8.23 -0.73 11.18
C THR A 275 9.48 -1.31 10.51
N VAL A 276 9.37 -1.75 9.25
CA VAL A 276 10.51 -2.23 8.45
C VAL A 276 11.56 -1.12 8.28
N MET A 277 11.13 0.06 7.85
CA MET A 277 12.03 1.19 7.64
C MET A 277 12.69 1.67 8.94
N GLU A 278 11.94 1.76 10.04
CA GLU A 278 12.48 2.15 11.36
C GLU A 278 13.56 1.16 11.83
N ARG A 279 13.31 -0.15 11.73
CA ARG A 279 14.30 -1.19 12.10
C ARG A 279 15.57 -1.11 11.25
N ALA A 280 15.44 -0.74 9.98
CA ALA A 280 16.56 -0.60 9.06
C ALA A 280 17.21 0.79 9.07
N GLN A 281 16.74 1.70 9.94
CA GLN A 281 17.13 3.11 9.97
C GLN A 281 17.05 3.74 8.57
N TRP A 282 15.97 3.43 7.85
CA TRP A 282 15.68 3.94 6.52
C TRP A 282 14.72 5.12 6.59
N PRO A 283 15.05 6.30 6.02
CA PRO A 283 14.15 7.45 6.06
C PRO A 283 12.84 7.16 5.31
N VAL A 284 11.70 7.35 5.97
CA VAL A 284 10.36 7.12 5.36
C VAL A 284 10.19 7.93 4.08
N LEU A 285 10.66 9.18 4.06
CA LEU A 285 10.60 10.04 2.87
C LEU A 285 11.47 9.54 1.71
N HIS A 286 12.43 8.65 1.98
CA HIS A 286 13.26 8.00 0.96
C HIS A 286 12.67 6.63 0.56
N SER A 287 11.35 6.50 0.47
CA SER A 287 10.70 5.25 0.06
C SER A 287 9.65 5.49 -1.00
N LEU A 288 9.28 4.43 -1.71
CA LEU A 288 8.29 4.46 -2.76
C LEU A 288 7.35 3.26 -2.65
N ALA A 289 6.05 3.51 -2.72
CA ALA A 289 5.04 2.44 -2.76
C ALA A 289 4.56 2.17 -4.18
N VAL A 290 4.29 0.90 -4.51
CA VAL A 290 3.62 0.51 -5.76
C VAL A 290 2.46 -0.43 -5.45
N GLY A 291 1.28 -0.16 -5.98
CA GLY A 291 0.07 -0.94 -5.66
C GLY A 291 -1.09 -0.73 -6.64
N ASP A 292 -2.24 -1.32 -6.34
CA ASP A 292 -3.40 -1.32 -7.23
C ASP A 292 -4.78 -1.19 -6.55
N THR A 293 -4.87 -1.55 -5.28
CA THR A 293 -6.15 -1.66 -4.54
C THR A 293 -6.19 -0.77 -3.29
N GLU A 294 -7.35 -0.71 -2.63
CA GLU A 294 -7.60 0.15 -1.46
C GLU A 294 -6.62 -0.16 -0.31
N ASN A 295 -6.24 -1.43 -0.13
CA ASN A 295 -5.31 -1.81 0.94
C ASN A 295 -3.89 -1.19 0.80
N ASP A 296 -3.56 -0.64 -0.37
CA ASP A 296 -2.32 0.09 -0.65
C ASP A 296 -2.38 1.57 -0.27
N GLU A 297 -3.57 2.13 -0.01
CA GLU A 297 -3.71 3.58 0.25
C GLU A 297 -2.94 4.03 1.48
N LEU A 298 -2.92 3.23 2.55
CA LEU A 298 -2.13 3.53 3.74
C LEU A 298 -0.63 3.36 3.50
N LEU A 299 -0.24 2.49 2.57
CA LEU A 299 1.15 2.35 2.12
C LEU A 299 1.56 3.59 1.30
N PHE A 300 0.70 4.03 0.38
CA PHE A 300 0.89 5.26 -0.42
C PHE A 300 0.98 6.50 0.47
N ALA A 301 0.09 6.59 1.44
CA ALA A 301 0.07 7.65 2.44
C ALA A 301 1.34 7.71 3.28
N LEU A 302 1.97 6.57 3.57
CA LEU A 302 3.17 6.50 4.36
C LEU A 302 4.43 6.84 3.56
N CYS A 303 4.64 6.19 2.42
CA CYS A 303 5.88 6.23 1.67
C CYS A 303 6.18 7.63 1.10
N GLY A 304 7.46 7.93 0.86
CA GLY A 304 7.90 9.22 0.31
C GLY A 304 7.19 9.60 -0.97
N ALA A 305 6.98 8.62 -1.86
CA ALA A 305 6.12 8.76 -3.02
C ALA A 305 5.38 7.44 -3.32
N CYS A 306 4.46 7.45 -4.28
CA CYS A 306 3.70 6.26 -4.64
C CYS A 306 3.33 6.20 -6.13
N ALA A 307 3.19 4.98 -6.66
CA ALA A 307 2.75 4.72 -8.01
C ALA A 307 1.64 3.66 -8.02
N ALA A 308 0.67 3.82 -8.91
CA ALA A 308 -0.34 2.80 -9.19
C ALA A 308 -0.10 2.19 -10.58
N VAL A 309 -0.26 0.87 -10.72
CA VAL A 309 -0.26 0.23 -12.05
C VAL A 309 -1.48 0.65 -12.86
N ALA A 310 -1.40 0.67 -14.19
CA ALA A 310 -2.48 1.16 -15.04
C ALA A 310 -3.79 0.36 -14.93
N ASN A 311 -3.72 -0.92 -14.52
CA ASN A 311 -4.89 -1.77 -14.25
C ASN A 311 -5.49 -1.57 -12.84
N ALA A 312 -4.93 -0.69 -12.02
CA ALA A 312 -5.46 -0.37 -10.71
C ALA A 312 -6.84 0.30 -10.81
N GLY A 313 -7.64 0.14 -9.75
CA GLY A 313 -8.93 0.80 -9.62
C GLY A 313 -8.80 2.31 -9.78
N GLU A 314 -9.83 2.97 -10.34
CA GLU A 314 -9.79 4.41 -10.60
C GLU A 314 -9.41 5.22 -9.36
N TRP A 315 -10.00 4.85 -8.22
CA TRP A 315 -9.73 5.47 -6.93
C TRP A 315 -8.27 5.36 -6.51
N THR A 316 -7.67 4.17 -6.61
CA THR A 316 -6.25 3.95 -6.29
C THR A 316 -5.34 4.71 -7.25
N ARG A 317 -5.63 4.71 -8.55
CA ARG A 317 -4.84 5.46 -9.56
C ARG A 317 -4.85 6.96 -9.30
N ARG A 318 -6.03 7.52 -9.00
CA ARG A 318 -6.18 8.93 -8.62
C ARG A 318 -5.53 9.25 -7.28
N GLY A 319 -5.35 8.25 -6.42
CA GLY A 319 -4.64 8.34 -5.16
C GLY A 319 -3.12 8.21 -5.27
N ALA A 320 -2.54 7.90 -6.45
CA ALA A 320 -1.10 7.72 -6.62
C ALA A 320 -0.40 8.95 -7.20
N ASP A 321 0.90 9.11 -6.94
CA ASP A 321 1.67 10.22 -7.54
C ASP A 321 1.89 10.03 -9.04
N TRP A 322 2.05 8.77 -9.47
CA TRP A 322 2.14 8.39 -10.87
C TRP A 322 1.28 7.17 -11.19
N THR A 323 0.85 7.08 -12.44
CA THR A 323 0.36 5.82 -13.01
C THR A 323 1.49 5.21 -13.84
N ILE A 324 1.83 3.94 -13.59
CA ILE A 324 2.84 3.16 -14.31
C ILE A 324 2.19 2.11 -15.21
N GLY A 325 2.97 1.43 -16.04
CA GLY A 325 2.47 0.35 -16.91
C GLY A 325 1.66 -0.71 -16.15
N GLN A 326 0.76 -1.39 -16.87
CA GLN A 326 -0.07 -2.45 -16.28
C GLN A 326 0.77 -3.68 -15.87
N CYS A 327 0.23 -4.47 -14.96
CA CYS A 327 0.85 -5.71 -14.48
C CYS A 327 1.16 -6.71 -15.62
N ALA A 328 0.29 -6.80 -16.66
CA ALA A 328 0.50 -7.65 -17.84
C ALA A 328 1.87 -7.45 -18.49
N ASP A 329 2.25 -6.18 -18.59
CA ASP A 329 3.36 -5.73 -19.41
C ASP A 329 4.62 -5.56 -18.56
N SER A 330 4.63 -6.16 -17.36
CA SER A 330 5.74 -6.00 -16.40
C SER A 330 5.99 -4.53 -16.05
N GLY A 331 4.92 -3.75 -15.87
CA GLY A 331 4.98 -2.31 -15.62
C GLY A 331 5.84 -1.92 -14.41
N VAL A 332 5.85 -2.75 -13.36
CA VAL A 332 6.74 -2.58 -12.20
C VAL A 332 8.21 -2.68 -12.62
N GLY A 333 8.58 -3.68 -13.41
CA GLY A 333 9.95 -3.85 -13.89
C GLY A 333 10.44 -2.68 -14.74
N VAL A 334 9.62 -2.23 -15.69
CA VAL A 334 9.91 -1.03 -16.51
C VAL A 334 10.10 0.20 -15.64
N PHE A 335 9.25 0.37 -14.62
CA PHE A 335 9.35 1.47 -13.67
C PHE A 335 10.64 1.41 -12.84
N LEU A 336 11.02 0.24 -12.32
CA LEU A 336 12.28 0.04 -11.59
C LEU A 336 13.51 0.27 -12.46
N ASP A 337 13.49 -0.17 -13.72
CA ASP A 337 14.56 0.08 -14.67
C ASP A 337 14.74 1.59 -14.92
N ARG A 338 13.64 2.33 -15.05
CA ARG A 338 13.68 3.79 -15.19
C ARG A 338 14.25 4.47 -13.95
N LEU A 339 13.89 4.01 -12.75
CA LEU A 339 14.47 4.51 -11.50
C LEU A 339 15.97 4.26 -11.46
N ARG A 340 16.44 3.03 -11.69
CA ARG A 340 17.87 2.72 -11.56
C ARG A 340 18.73 3.33 -12.66
N LEU A 341 18.23 3.42 -13.90
CA LEU A 341 18.96 3.97 -15.04
C LEU A 341 18.91 5.51 -15.06
N GLY A 342 17.86 6.10 -14.49
CA GLY A 342 17.65 7.55 -14.42
C GLY A 342 18.24 8.25 -13.20
N LEU A 343 19.19 7.64 -12.48
CA LEU A 343 19.81 8.17 -11.25
C LEU A 343 18.85 8.28 -10.03
N GLY A 344 17.86 7.39 -9.92
CA GLY A 344 16.93 7.34 -8.79
C GLY A 344 15.89 8.46 -8.82
N TRP A 345 15.80 9.26 -7.76
CA TRP A 345 14.85 10.38 -7.68
C TRP A 345 15.06 11.44 -8.78
N ALA A 346 16.27 11.54 -9.33
CA ALA A 346 16.58 12.44 -10.44
C ALA A 346 15.88 12.05 -11.75
N GLY A 347 15.50 10.78 -11.88
CA GLY A 347 14.78 10.26 -13.04
C GLY A 347 13.28 10.48 -12.99
N LEU A 348 12.73 10.89 -11.85
CA LEU A 348 11.30 11.13 -11.64
C LEU A 348 10.97 12.62 -11.77
N ARG A 349 9.87 12.93 -12.47
CA ARG A 349 9.28 14.28 -12.57
C ARG A 349 7.78 14.21 -12.31
N SER A 350 7.17 15.31 -11.87
CA SER A 350 5.73 15.36 -11.57
C SER A 350 4.84 15.18 -12.79
N ASP A 351 5.33 15.56 -13.97
CA ASP A 351 4.63 15.50 -15.26
C ASP A 351 4.79 14.15 -15.99
N MET A 352 5.51 13.20 -15.40
CA MET A 352 5.80 11.94 -16.07
C MET A 352 4.56 11.05 -16.21
N THR A 353 4.31 10.67 -17.46
CA THR A 353 3.50 9.52 -17.84
C THR A 353 4.41 8.34 -18.19
N PHE A 354 4.01 7.13 -17.83
CA PHE A 354 4.79 5.91 -18.01
C PHE A 354 4.11 4.96 -18.98
#